data_AF-A0A9K3PGP9-F1
#
_entry.id   AF-A0A9K3PGP9-F1
#
_cell.length_a   1.000
_cell.length_b   1.000
_cell.length_c   1.000
_cell.angle_alpha   90.00
_cell.angle_beta   90.00
_cell.angle_gamma   90.00
#
_symmetry.space_group_name_H-M   'P 1'
#
loop_
_entity.id
_entity.type
_entity.pdbx_description
1 polymer ?
#
loop_
_entity_poly.entity_id
_entity_poly.type
_entity_poly.pdbx_seq_one_letter_code
_entity_poly.pdbx_strand_id
1 'polypeptide(L)'
;MGDHVSRRSSNSRLPPEVNRILYVRNLPFTITAEELYAIFGKYGAVYQIRLGDKNKDTRGTAFVVYEDIYDAKAAVDHLSGFNVGGRYLVVLYYQPAKFQKRAETEEKQKELELLRSKVNAKKAQTSSSNNK
;
A
#
# COMPACT_ATOMS: atom_id res chain seq x y z
N MET A 1 29.12 -19.34 11.09
CA MET A 1 28.13 -18.94 12.10
C MET A 1 27.03 -18.15 11.43
N GLY A 2 25.83 -18.73 11.36
CA GLY A 2 24.67 -18.15 10.71
C GLY A 2 23.57 -19.21 10.59
N ASP A 3 23.31 -19.92 11.68
CA ASP A 3 22.30 -20.97 11.76
C ASP A 3 20.91 -20.35 11.61
N HIS A 4 20.36 -20.38 10.39
CA HIS A 4 18.95 -20.14 10.14
C HIS A 4 18.14 -21.26 10.79
N VAL A 5 17.78 -21.04 12.06
CA VAL A 5 16.78 -21.82 12.78
C VAL A 5 15.42 -21.56 12.15
N SER A 6 15.09 -22.35 11.12
CA SER A 6 13.70 -22.59 10.70
C SER A 6 12.97 -23.36 11.80
N ARG A 7 12.52 -22.66 12.84
CA ARG A 7 11.69 -23.27 13.90
C ARG A 7 10.20 -23.10 13.60
N ARG A 8 9.62 -24.23 13.24
CA ARG A 8 8.23 -24.67 13.45
C ARG A 8 7.17 -24.04 12.56
N SER A 9 6.84 -24.84 11.54
CA SER A 9 5.45 -25.19 11.22
C SER A 9 4.59 -25.28 12.48
N SER A 10 3.66 -24.34 12.62
CA SER A 10 2.43 -24.54 13.37
C SER A 10 1.28 -24.24 12.40
N ASN A 11 0.39 -25.22 12.27
CA ASN A 11 -0.69 -25.24 11.31
C ASN A 11 -1.87 -24.38 11.82
N SER A 12 -1.61 -23.11 12.10
CA SER A 12 -2.63 -22.13 12.50
C SER A 12 -3.12 -21.45 11.24
N ARG A 13 -4.23 -21.92 10.67
CA ARG A 13 -4.88 -21.26 9.53
C ARG A 13 -5.21 -19.82 9.91
N LEU A 14 -4.33 -18.88 9.56
CA LEU A 14 -4.58 -17.47 9.70
C LEU A 14 -5.78 -17.10 8.81
N PRO A 15 -6.66 -16.19 9.26
CA PRO A 15 -7.81 -15.79 8.46
C PRO A 15 -7.35 -15.29 7.08
N PRO A 16 -8.16 -15.47 6.03
CA PRO A 16 -7.78 -15.14 4.65
C PRO A 16 -7.44 -13.65 4.43
N GLU A 17 -7.70 -12.81 5.44
CA GLU A 17 -7.37 -11.39 5.46
C GLU A 17 -5.92 -11.10 5.89
N VAL A 18 -5.25 -12.05 6.55
CA VAL A 18 -3.85 -11.91 6.96
C VAL A 18 -2.96 -12.12 5.75
N ASN A 19 -2.06 -11.17 5.50
CA ASN A 19 -1.11 -11.23 4.40
C ASN A 19 0.30 -10.91 4.91
N ARG A 20 1.29 -11.46 4.20
CA ARG A 20 2.72 -11.15 4.40
C ARG A 20 3.07 -9.70 4.09
N ILE A 21 2.20 -9.02 3.34
CA ILE A 21 2.35 -7.63 2.97
C ILE A 21 1.50 -6.79 3.92
N LEU A 22 2.15 -5.82 4.55
CA LEU A 22 1.55 -4.81 5.41
C LEU A 22 1.53 -3.47 4.70
N TYR A 23 0.48 -2.72 4.97
CA TYR A 23 0.29 -1.35 4.54
C TYR A 23 0.30 -0.42 5.76
N VAL A 24 1.28 0.47 5.78
CA VAL A 24 1.53 1.42 6.85
C VAL A 24 1.04 2.80 6.42
N ARG A 25 0.23 3.44 7.25
CA ARG A 25 -0.28 4.80 7.08
C ARG A 25 0.09 5.69 8.25
N ASN A 26 -0.04 6.99 8.01
CA ASN A 26 0.22 8.05 8.99
C ASN A 26 1.68 8.10 9.46
N LEU A 27 2.61 7.71 8.58
CA LEU A 27 4.03 7.82 8.85
C LEU A 27 4.46 9.30 8.94
N PRO A 28 5.40 9.64 9.83
CA PRO A 28 6.00 10.97 9.83
C PRO A 28 6.77 11.19 8.51
N PHE A 29 6.73 12.41 7.99
CA PHE A 29 7.37 12.74 6.71
C PHE A 29 8.91 12.65 6.76
N THR A 30 9.46 12.56 7.96
CA THR A 30 10.89 12.41 8.25
C THR A 30 11.32 10.94 8.34
N ILE A 31 10.39 9.97 8.30
CA ILE A 31 10.75 8.55 8.37
C ILE A 31 11.54 8.14 7.14
N THR A 32 12.61 7.37 7.33
CA THR A 32 13.41 6.78 6.25
C THR A 32 13.12 5.29 6.12
N ALA A 33 13.57 4.69 5.01
CA ALA A 33 13.51 3.25 4.82
C ALA A 33 14.30 2.48 5.89
N GLU A 34 15.42 3.04 6.34
CA GLU A 34 16.28 2.45 7.36
C GLU A 34 15.58 2.40 8.72
N GLU A 35 14.91 3.49 9.12
CA GLU A 35 14.11 3.54 10.34
C GLU A 35 12.95 2.53 10.28
N LEU A 36 12.26 2.43 9.13
CA LEU A 36 11.25 1.39 8.94
C LEU A 36 11.85 -0.01 9.07
N TYR A 37 13.02 -0.27 8.48
CA TYR A 37 13.72 -1.55 8.64
C TYR A 37 14.06 -1.84 10.10
N ALA A 38 14.51 -0.83 10.86
CA ALA A 38 14.84 -0.99 12.27
C ALA A 38 13.60 -1.24 13.15
N ILE A 39 12.45 -0.61 12.82
CA ILE A 39 11.19 -0.78 13.56
C ILE A 39 10.56 -2.13 13.22
N PHE A 40 10.36 -2.42 11.93
CA PHE A 40 9.70 -3.64 11.46
C PHE A 40 10.59 -4.88 11.59
N GLY A 41 11.92 -4.73 11.44
CA GLY A 41 12.89 -5.80 11.61
C GLY A 41 12.97 -6.38 13.03
N LYS A 42 12.47 -5.67 14.06
CA LYS A 42 12.36 -6.21 15.43
C LYS A 42 11.33 -7.31 15.56
N TYR A 43 10.34 -7.36 14.67
CA TYR A 43 9.24 -8.32 14.73
C TYR A 43 9.46 -9.53 13.81
N GLY A 44 10.31 -9.40 12.80
CA GLY A 44 10.62 -10.49 11.89
C GLY A 44 11.44 -10.05 10.69
N ALA A 45 11.74 -11.01 9.82
CA ALA A 45 12.56 -10.77 8.64
C ALA A 45 11.77 -10.04 7.56
N VAL A 46 12.21 -8.81 7.25
CA VAL A 46 11.60 -7.97 6.23
C VAL A 46 12.25 -8.24 4.88
N TYR A 47 11.47 -8.80 3.96
CA TYR A 47 11.87 -9.08 2.59
C TYR A 47 12.07 -7.79 1.78
N GLN A 48 11.11 -6.86 1.88
CA GLN A 48 11.17 -5.61 1.11
C GLN A 48 10.34 -4.50 1.76
N ILE A 49 10.86 -3.27 1.74
CA ILE A 49 10.10 -2.06 2.13
C ILE A 49 9.98 -1.14 0.93
N ARG A 50 8.76 -0.66 0.67
CA ARG A 50 8.46 0.32 -0.37
C ARG A 50 7.77 1.53 0.24
N LEU A 51 8.50 2.64 0.37
CA LEU A 51 7.88 3.89 0.80
C LEU A 51 7.03 4.48 -0.32
N GLY A 52 5.91 5.08 0.08
CA GLY A 52 5.09 5.90 -0.80
C GLY A 52 5.86 7.13 -1.24
N ASP A 53 5.74 7.47 -2.51
CA ASP A 53 6.50 8.55 -3.13
C ASP A 53 6.14 9.92 -2.53
N LYS A 54 7.00 10.93 -2.76
CA LYS A 54 6.82 12.31 -2.27
C LYS A 54 5.62 13.05 -2.90
N ASN A 55 4.80 12.38 -3.70
CA ASN A 55 3.56 12.93 -4.23
C ASN A 55 2.52 13.18 -3.15
N LYS A 56 1.69 14.22 -3.34
CA LYS A 56 0.69 14.65 -2.35
C LYS A 56 -0.26 13.52 -1.92
N ASP A 57 -0.54 12.57 -2.80
CA ASP A 57 -1.51 11.49 -2.56
C ASP A 57 -0.96 10.29 -1.77
N THR A 58 0.36 10.07 -1.75
CA THR A 58 0.99 8.89 -1.11
C THR A 58 1.95 9.23 0.03
N ARG A 59 2.12 10.52 0.35
CA ARG A 59 2.98 11.00 1.43
C ARG A 59 2.57 10.40 2.78
N GLY A 60 3.52 9.79 3.49
CA GLY A 60 3.28 9.19 4.80
C GLY A 60 2.66 7.79 4.74
N THR A 61 2.84 7.08 3.62
CA THR A 61 2.42 5.68 3.46
C THR A 61 3.63 4.81 3.12
N ALA A 62 3.61 3.54 3.48
CA ALA A 62 4.62 2.57 3.10
C ALA A 62 4.02 1.16 3.00
N PHE A 63 4.67 0.31 2.22
CA PHE A 63 4.40 -1.12 2.15
C PHE A 63 5.58 -1.88 2.71
N VAL A 64 5.32 -2.85 3.59
CA VAL A 64 6.34 -3.70 4.20
C VAL A 64 5.99 -5.13 3.87
N VAL A 65 6.93 -5.87 3.29
CA VAL A 65 6.78 -7.28 2.94
C VAL A 65 7.64 -8.09 3.89
N TYR A 66 7.01 -8.98 4.66
CA TYR A 66 7.69 -9.94 5.50
C TYR A 66 7.92 -11.27 4.78
N GLU A 67 8.94 -12.01 5.20
CA GLU A 67 9.14 -13.39 4.76
C GLU A 67 8.04 -14.31 5.30
N ASP A 68 7.67 -14.12 6.58
CA ASP A 68 6.65 -14.90 7.26
C ASP A 68 5.37 -14.09 7.54
N ILE A 69 4.23 -14.78 7.49
CA ILE A 69 2.91 -14.22 7.76
C ILE A 69 2.65 -14.04 9.27
N TYR A 70 3.25 -14.86 10.12
CA TYR A 70 3.16 -14.76 11.58
C TYR A 70 3.90 -13.51 12.09
N ASP A 71 5.06 -13.21 11.52
CA ASP A 71 5.84 -11.99 11.80
C ASP A 71 5.04 -10.73 11.40
N ALA A 72 4.42 -10.77 10.22
CA ALA A 72 3.54 -9.71 9.75
C ALA A 72 2.37 -9.49 10.73
N LYS A 73 1.79 -10.57 11.27
CA LYS A 73 0.72 -10.47 12.27
C LYS A 73 1.21 -9.83 13.57
N ALA A 74 2.37 -10.25 14.07
CA ALA A 74 2.94 -9.69 15.29
C ALA A 74 3.23 -8.18 15.11
N ALA A 75 3.79 -7.80 13.96
CA ALA A 75 4.06 -6.42 13.62
C ALA A 75 2.78 -5.56 13.59
N VAL A 76 1.69 -6.03 12.97
CA VAL A 76 0.41 -5.29 12.96
C VAL A 76 -0.12 -5.05 14.37
N ASP A 77 -0.11 -6.08 15.21
CA ASP A 77 -0.68 -6.03 16.56
C ASP A 77 0.07 -5.03 17.46
N HIS A 78 1.40 -4.95 17.32
CA HIS A 78 2.25 -4.13 18.18
C HIS A 78 2.57 -2.74 17.60
N LEU A 79 2.66 -2.61 16.27
CA LEU A 79 3.01 -1.33 15.62
C LEU A 79 1.78 -0.49 15.25
N SER A 80 0.59 -1.09 15.14
CA SER A 80 -0.62 -0.32 14.95
C SER A 80 -0.93 0.48 16.21
N GLY A 81 -1.07 1.80 16.07
CA GLY A 81 -1.20 2.73 17.19
C GLY A 81 0.12 3.10 17.87
N PHE A 82 1.28 2.70 17.32
CA PHE A 82 2.57 3.10 17.87
C PHE A 82 2.90 4.55 17.51
N ASN A 83 3.34 5.36 18.48
CA ASN A 83 3.67 6.75 18.24
C ASN A 83 5.10 6.88 17.71
N VAL A 84 5.24 7.37 16.46
CA VAL A 84 6.52 7.69 15.84
C VAL A 84 6.52 9.16 15.43
N GLY A 85 7.41 9.95 16.03
CA GLY A 85 7.56 11.38 15.70
C GLY A 85 6.30 12.21 15.96
N GLY A 86 5.50 11.86 16.98
CA GLY A 86 4.25 12.56 17.31
C GLY A 86 3.05 12.10 16.48
N ARG A 87 3.18 11.01 15.72
CA ARG A 87 2.09 10.44 14.91
C ARG A 87 1.88 8.97 15.24
N TYR A 88 0.61 8.60 15.42
CA TYR A 88 0.20 7.22 15.62
C TYR A 88 0.20 6.47 14.30
N LEU A 89 1.07 5.49 14.15
CA LEU A 89 1.13 4.65 12.96
C LEU A 89 -0.14 3.82 12.83
N VAL A 90 -0.56 3.61 11.60
CA VAL A 90 -1.70 2.74 11.29
C VAL A 90 -1.19 1.63 10.40
N VAL A 91 -1.06 0.42 10.95
CA VAL A 91 -0.58 -0.76 10.22
C VAL A 91 -1.76 -1.65 9.89
N LEU A 92 -1.93 -2.00 8.63
CA LEU A 92 -3.02 -2.82 8.11
C LEU A 92 -2.48 -3.95 7.26
N TYR A 93 -3.18 -5.08 7.19
CA TYR A 93 -2.88 -6.11 6.20
C TYR A 93 -3.21 -5.60 4.81
N TYR A 94 -2.33 -5.87 3.85
CA TYR A 94 -2.60 -5.59 2.45
C TYR A 94 -3.70 -6.53 1.95
N GLN A 95 -4.82 -5.97 1.48
CA GLN A 95 -5.92 -6.73 0.90
C GLN A 95 -5.93 -6.56 -0.62
N PRO A 96 -5.41 -7.52 -1.41
CA PRO A 96 -5.30 -7.39 -2.87
C PRO A 96 -6.67 -7.18 -3.53
N ALA A 97 -7.73 -7.81 -3.03
CA ALA A 97 -9.09 -7.66 -3.57
C ALA A 97 -9.66 -6.23 -3.43
N LYS A 98 -9.25 -5.48 -2.39
CA LYS A 98 -9.68 -4.09 -2.20
C LYS A 98 -8.75 -3.10 -2.91
N PHE A 99 -7.45 -3.43 -3.01
CA PHE A 99 -6.47 -2.59 -3.67
C PHE A 99 -6.57 -2.64 -5.19
N GLN A 100 -6.83 -3.81 -5.79
CA GLN A 100 -7.14 -3.94 -7.22
C GLN A 100 -8.35 -3.11 -7.59
N LYS A 101 -9.42 -3.17 -6.78
CA LYS A 101 -10.63 -2.36 -7.00
C LYS A 101 -10.32 -0.87 -7.04
N ARG A 102 -9.44 -0.35 -6.15
CA ARG A 102 -9.02 1.05 -6.16
C ARG A 102 -8.16 1.40 -7.37
N ALA A 103 -7.13 0.61 -7.67
CA ALA A 103 -6.25 0.84 -8.83
C ALA A 103 -7.06 0.85 -10.15
N GLU A 104 -7.96 -0.11 -10.31
CA GLU A 104 -8.84 -0.22 -11.47
C GLU A 104 -9.85 0.94 -11.53
N THR A 105 -10.34 1.41 -10.38
CA THR A 105 -11.25 2.57 -10.30
C THR A 105 -10.54 3.87 -10.69
N GLU A 106 -9.29 4.05 -10.27
CA GLU A 106 -8.50 5.25 -10.58
C GLU A 106 -8.08 5.30 -12.06
N GLU A 107 -7.74 4.15 -12.64
CA GLU A 107 -7.45 4.01 -14.07
C GLU A 107 -8.71 4.24 -14.92
N LYS A 108 -9.83 3.60 -14.55
CA LYS A 108 -11.14 3.83 -15.19
C LYS A 108 -11.59 5.29 -15.09
N GLN A 109 -11.33 5.96 -13.97
CA GLN A 109 -11.65 7.39 -13.81
C GLN A 109 -10.81 8.28 -14.75
N LYS A 110 -9.49 8.04 -14.84
CA LYS A 110 -8.62 8.77 -15.78
C LYS A 110 -9.03 8.52 -17.23
N GLU A 111 -9.33 7.29 -17.59
CA GLU A 111 -9.74 6.95 -18.94
C GLU A 111 -11.10 7.56 -19.30
N LEU A 112 -12.07 7.55 -18.38
CA LEU A 112 -13.37 8.18 -18.58
C LEU A 112 -13.27 9.71 -18.74
N GLU A 113 -12.41 10.36 -17.96
CA GLU A 113 -12.16 11.80 -18.08
C GLU A 113 -11.52 12.16 -19.44
N LEU A 114 -10.58 11.35 -19.89
CA LEU A 114 -9.94 11.50 -21.21
C LEU A 114 -10.93 11.26 -22.35
N LEU A 115 -11.81 10.25 -22.22
CA LEU A 115 -12.84 9.96 -23.22
C LEU A 115 -13.87 11.09 -23.30
N ARG A 116 -14.32 11.60 -22.15
CA ARG A 116 -15.31 12.69 -22.06
C ARG A 116 -14.78 13.97 -22.68
N SER A 117 -13.51 14.30 -22.44
CA SER A 117 -12.86 15.47 -23.05
C SER A 117 -12.70 15.34 -24.57
N LYS A 118 -12.40 14.13 -25.09
CA LYS A 118 -12.36 13.86 -26.55
C LYS A 118 -13.74 13.93 -27.22
N VAL A 119 -14.78 13.40 -26.58
CA VAL A 119 -16.16 13.43 -27.13
C VAL A 119 -16.68 14.87 -27.22
N ASN A 120 -16.40 15.70 -26.22
CA ASN A 120 -16.80 17.11 -26.23
C ASN A 120 -16.08 17.91 -27.34
N ALA A 121 -14.79 17.62 -27.59
CA ALA A 121 -14.02 18.23 -28.68
C ALA A 121 -14.52 17.83 -30.08
N LYS A 122 -14.95 16.58 -30.27
CA LYS A 122 -15.52 16.12 -31.56
C LYS A 122 -16.93 16.66 -31.85
N LYS A 123 -17.74 16.92 -30.81
CA LYS A 123 -19.11 17.47 -30.96
C LYS A 123 -19.12 18.93 -31.43
N ALA A 124 -18.04 19.68 -31.14
CA ALA A 124 -17.89 21.07 -31.59
C ALA A 124 -17.60 21.20 -33.10
N GLN A 125 -17.05 20.17 -33.75
CA GLN A 125 -16.70 20.21 -35.18
C GLN A 125 -17.83 19.69 -36.10
N THR A 126 -18.77 18.91 -35.58
CA THR A 126 -19.87 18.31 -36.35
C THR A 126 -21.10 19.20 -36.50
N SER A 127 -21.09 20.40 -35.91
CA SER A 127 -22.22 21.35 -35.97
C SER A 127 -22.13 22.39 -37.11
N SER A 128 -21.07 22.38 -37.94
CA SER A 128 -20.87 23.39 -39.01
C SER A 128 -21.17 22.93 -40.44
N SER A 129 -21.58 21.67 -40.68
CA SER A 129 -22.04 21.23 -41.99
C SER A 129 -23.48 20.72 -41.93
N ASN A 130 -24.43 21.64 -41.81
CA ASN A 130 -25.77 21.50 -42.39
C ASN A 130 -26.51 22.83 -42.32
N ASN A 131 -25.96 23.83 -43.01
CA ASN A 131 -26.79 24.92 -43.52
C ASN A 131 -26.08 25.62 -44.68
N LYS A 132 -26.15 25.04 -45.88
CA LYS A 132 -26.49 25.71 -47.14
C LYS A 132 -26.38 24.74 -48.32
#